data_AF-A0A1F6ZYF3-F1
#
_entry.id   AF-A0A1F6ZYF3-F1
#
_cell.length_a   1.000
_cell.length_b   1.000
_cell.length_c   1.000
_cell.angle_alpha   90.00
_cell.angle_beta   90.00
_cell.angle_gamma   90.00
#
_symmetry.space_group_name_H-M   'P 1'
#
loop_
_entity.id
_entity.type
_entity.pdbx_description
1 polymer ?
#
loop_
_entity_poly.entity_id
_entity_poly.type
_entity_poly.pdbx_seq_one_letter_code
_entity_poly.pdbx_strand_id
1 'polypeptide(L)'
;MSRYHELLHESLTTEFGKENSNKQYSEWLDKYRQRWLEEGKAKDLDDYILELEMEPRYKKAIEQRYKNIGKLKQPRFITHRERYYNLPEPIIHVDWRSPYDNLFIWAEGNHKYVARGGSGSSGARETNSRFIFALGLLNQKQLVPSHLFLYDKTNKLHQLHSFPTLTIPKYDIGANYHLDSIREKRLLKGTQLIWWESFAELKRLFVSTVNI
;
A
#
# COMPACT_ATOMS: atom_id res chain seq x y z
N MET A 1 -3.26 -21.57 -2.13
CA MET A 1 -4.40 -21.52 -3.09
C MET A 1 -3.92 -21.08 -4.47
N SER A 2 -4.23 -21.84 -5.52
CA SER A 2 -3.85 -21.55 -6.92
C SER A 2 -4.66 -20.36 -7.49
N ARG A 3 -4.20 -19.74 -8.59
CA ARG A 3 -5.00 -18.69 -9.27
C ARG A 3 -6.27 -19.27 -9.90
N TYR A 4 -6.22 -20.56 -10.28
CA TYR A 4 -7.38 -21.26 -10.80
C TYR A 4 -8.53 -21.34 -9.77
N HIS A 5 -8.24 -21.65 -8.50
CA HIS A 5 -9.26 -21.69 -7.45
C HIS A 5 -9.88 -20.30 -7.22
N GLU A 6 -9.08 -19.24 -7.22
CA GLU A 6 -9.61 -17.86 -7.13
C GLU A 6 -10.58 -17.56 -8.27
N LEU A 7 -10.26 -17.96 -9.51
CA LEU A 7 -11.13 -17.72 -10.66
C LEU A 7 -12.46 -18.48 -10.56
N LEU A 8 -12.48 -19.65 -9.93
CA LEU A 8 -13.72 -20.37 -9.62
C LEU A 8 -14.60 -19.55 -8.66
N HIS A 9 -14.02 -19.02 -7.57
CA HIS A 9 -14.75 -18.18 -6.61
C HIS A 9 -15.18 -16.82 -7.19
N GLU A 10 -14.34 -16.20 -8.02
CA GLU A 10 -14.68 -14.99 -8.77
C GLU A 10 -15.88 -15.26 -9.69
N SER A 11 -15.92 -16.42 -10.36
CA SER A 11 -17.03 -16.81 -11.24
C SER A 11 -18.33 -17.05 -10.47
N LEU A 12 -18.26 -17.74 -9.32
CA LEU A 12 -19.41 -17.91 -8.41
C LEU A 12 -19.96 -16.55 -7.93
N THR A 13 -19.06 -15.65 -7.53
CA THR A 13 -19.45 -14.29 -7.08
C THR A 13 -20.03 -13.47 -8.23
N THR A 14 -19.54 -13.66 -9.44
CA THR A 14 -20.07 -12.98 -10.64
C THR A 14 -21.47 -13.46 -10.99
N GLU A 15 -21.75 -14.76 -10.86
CA GLU A 15 -23.07 -15.33 -11.15
C GLU A 15 -24.13 -14.95 -10.11
N PHE A 16 -23.81 -15.08 -8.82
CA PHE A 16 -24.80 -14.94 -7.74
C PHE A 16 -24.76 -13.59 -7.03
N GLY A 17 -23.69 -12.81 -7.19
CA GLY A 17 -23.39 -11.66 -6.32
C GLY A 17 -22.81 -12.12 -4.97
N LYS A 18 -22.19 -11.20 -4.23
CA LYS A 18 -21.40 -11.51 -3.02
C LYS A 18 -22.20 -12.16 -1.88
N GLU A 19 -23.45 -11.73 -1.67
CA GLU A 19 -24.28 -12.26 -0.58
C GLU A 19 -24.84 -13.65 -0.91
N ASN A 20 -25.34 -13.84 -2.13
CA ASN A 20 -25.91 -15.12 -2.53
C ASN A 20 -24.83 -16.17 -2.84
N SER A 21 -23.63 -15.77 -3.28
CA SER A 21 -22.51 -16.71 -3.44
C SER A 21 -22.11 -17.35 -2.11
N ASN A 22 -22.09 -16.56 -1.02
CA ASN A 22 -21.83 -17.08 0.32
C ASN A 22 -22.93 -18.05 0.78
N LYS A 23 -24.20 -17.72 0.50
CA LYS A 23 -25.32 -18.61 0.83
C LYS A 23 -25.21 -19.93 0.07
N GLN A 24 -25.00 -19.87 -1.24
CA GLN A 24 -24.86 -21.06 -2.09
C GLN A 24 -23.68 -21.92 -1.66
N TYR A 25 -22.55 -21.29 -1.32
CA TYR A 25 -21.37 -21.99 -0.84
C TYR A 25 -21.62 -22.65 0.54
N SER A 26 -22.37 -21.99 1.43
CA SER A 26 -22.79 -22.59 2.71
C SER A 26 -23.66 -23.83 2.53
N GLU A 27 -24.59 -23.81 1.57
CA GLU A 27 -25.41 -24.98 1.26
C GLU A 27 -24.56 -26.16 0.77
N TRP A 28 -23.52 -25.90 -0.03
CA TRP A 28 -22.57 -26.92 -0.45
C TRP A 28 -21.73 -27.46 0.71
N LEU A 29 -21.26 -26.59 1.60
CA LEU A 29 -20.55 -27.00 2.82
C LEU A 29 -21.39 -28.00 3.62
N ASP A 30 -22.67 -27.71 3.84
CA ASP A 30 -23.55 -28.59 4.61
C ASP A 30 -23.86 -29.90 3.86
N LYS A 31 -24.04 -29.84 2.54
CA LYS A 31 -24.24 -31.01 1.67
C LYS A 31 -23.08 -32.00 1.75
N TYR A 32 -21.84 -31.52 1.75
CA TYR A 32 -20.65 -32.39 1.72
C TYR A 32 -20.05 -32.68 3.09
N ARG A 33 -20.48 -32.00 4.15
CA ARG A 33 -19.94 -32.16 5.51
C ARG A 33 -20.01 -33.60 6.03
N GLN A 34 -21.14 -34.27 5.87
CA GLN A 34 -21.31 -35.65 6.37
C GLN A 34 -20.35 -36.61 5.68
N ARG A 35 -20.31 -36.55 4.35
CA ARG A 35 -19.38 -37.35 3.54
C ARG A 35 -17.91 -37.10 3.90
N TRP A 36 -17.54 -35.84 4.13
CA TRP A 36 -16.19 -35.47 4.56
C TRP A 36 -15.81 -36.04 5.93
N LEU A 37 -16.76 -36.12 6.87
CA LEU A 37 -16.57 -36.75 8.17
C LEU A 37 -16.41 -38.27 8.04
N GLU A 38 -17.23 -38.91 7.21
CA GLU A 38 -17.20 -40.36 6.95
C GLU A 38 -15.89 -40.80 6.26
N GLU A 39 -15.36 -39.98 5.35
CA GLU A 39 -14.08 -40.20 4.67
C GLU A 39 -12.86 -39.82 5.53
N GLY A 40 -13.07 -39.53 6.82
CA GLY A 40 -11.98 -39.28 7.77
C GLY A 40 -11.19 -37.99 7.51
N LYS A 41 -11.79 -37.01 6.82
CA LYS A 41 -11.16 -35.72 6.48
C LYS A 41 -9.87 -35.85 5.67
N ALA A 42 -9.81 -36.84 4.78
CA ALA A 42 -8.61 -37.11 3.96
C ALA A 42 -8.23 -35.95 3.00
N LYS A 43 -9.20 -35.10 2.62
CA LYS A 43 -9.01 -33.85 1.87
C LYS A 43 -9.69 -32.69 2.61
N ASP A 44 -9.37 -31.45 2.24
CA ASP A 44 -10.11 -30.30 2.74
C ASP A 44 -11.54 -30.29 2.19
N LEU A 45 -12.53 -29.88 3.00
CA LEU A 45 -13.93 -29.83 2.58
C LEU A 45 -14.14 -28.92 1.36
N ASP A 46 -13.33 -27.87 1.23
CA ASP A 46 -13.31 -26.97 0.07
C ASP A 46 -12.98 -27.71 -1.24
N ASP A 47 -12.10 -28.71 -1.20
CA ASP A 47 -11.72 -29.47 -2.40
C ASP A 47 -12.92 -30.22 -2.99
N TYR A 48 -13.84 -30.73 -2.17
CA TYR A 48 -15.07 -31.38 -2.65
C TYR A 48 -15.99 -30.40 -3.36
N ILE A 49 -16.10 -29.17 -2.85
CA ILE A 49 -16.94 -28.13 -3.46
C ILE A 49 -16.31 -27.67 -4.78
N LEU A 50 -15.00 -27.46 -4.80
CA LEU A 50 -14.27 -27.12 -6.00
C LEU A 50 -14.41 -28.20 -7.08
N GLU A 51 -14.18 -29.47 -6.73
CA GLU A 51 -14.22 -30.61 -7.68
C GLU A 51 -15.64 -30.95 -8.16
N LEU A 52 -16.65 -30.93 -7.27
CA LEU A 52 -17.98 -31.45 -7.56
C LEU A 52 -19.01 -30.39 -7.98
N GLU A 53 -18.83 -29.13 -7.58
CA GLU A 53 -19.79 -28.06 -7.87
C GLU A 53 -19.18 -26.99 -8.77
N MET A 54 -18.02 -26.43 -8.42
CA MET A 54 -17.49 -25.25 -9.10
C MET A 54 -16.74 -25.57 -10.40
N GLU A 55 -15.89 -26.60 -10.44
CA GLU A 55 -15.21 -27.01 -11.67
C GLU A 55 -16.21 -27.39 -12.78
N PRO A 56 -17.25 -28.22 -12.55
CA PRO A 56 -18.22 -28.56 -13.59
C PRO A 56 -18.94 -27.35 -14.17
N ARG A 57 -19.18 -26.31 -13.37
CA ARG A 57 -19.88 -25.09 -13.77
C ARG A 57 -18.97 -24.12 -14.53
N TYR A 58 -17.77 -23.85 -14.02
CA TYR A 58 -16.98 -22.68 -14.45
C TYR A 58 -15.74 -23.02 -15.26
N LYS A 59 -15.28 -24.28 -15.25
CA LYS A 59 -14.02 -24.67 -15.89
C LYS A 59 -13.96 -24.28 -17.36
N LYS A 60 -15.01 -24.58 -18.14
CA LYS A 60 -15.04 -24.27 -19.59
C LYS A 60 -14.92 -22.77 -19.86
N ALA A 61 -15.63 -21.94 -19.09
CA ALA A 61 -15.56 -20.49 -19.24
C ALA A 61 -14.16 -19.94 -18.91
N ILE A 62 -13.53 -20.48 -17.87
CA ILE A 62 -12.16 -20.12 -17.48
C ILE A 62 -11.16 -20.58 -18.56
N GLU A 63 -11.28 -21.80 -19.07
CA GLU A 63 -10.42 -22.33 -20.14
C GLU A 63 -10.52 -21.53 -21.44
N GLN A 64 -11.72 -21.05 -21.79
CA GLN A 64 -11.91 -20.17 -22.95
C GLN A 64 -11.27 -18.78 -22.75
N ARG A 65 -11.30 -18.25 -21.52
CA ARG A 65 -10.74 -16.93 -21.20
C ARG A 65 -9.22 -16.96 -21.06
N TYR A 66 -8.63 -18.07 -20.62
CA TYR A 66 -7.20 -18.16 -20.30
C TYR A 66 -6.47 -19.23 -21.12
N LYS A 67 -5.57 -18.78 -21.99
CA LYS A 67 -4.80 -19.65 -22.92
C LYS A 67 -3.87 -20.66 -22.25
N ASN A 68 -3.50 -20.48 -20.98
CA ASN A 68 -2.53 -21.35 -20.30
C ASN A 68 -3.05 -21.78 -18.92
N ILE A 69 -3.95 -22.78 -18.93
CA ILE A 69 -4.58 -23.33 -17.71
C ILE A 69 -3.54 -23.98 -16.78
N GLY A 70 -2.48 -24.57 -17.34
CA GLY A 70 -1.42 -25.24 -16.59
C GLY A 70 -0.71 -24.29 -15.62
N LYS A 71 -0.47 -23.04 -16.03
CA LYS A 71 0.09 -22.01 -15.14
C LYS A 71 -0.87 -21.59 -14.03
N LEU A 72 -2.19 -21.62 -14.27
CA LEU A 72 -3.18 -21.20 -13.29
C LEU A 72 -3.33 -22.21 -12.14
N LYS A 73 -3.09 -23.49 -12.41
CA LYS A 73 -3.16 -24.58 -11.42
C LYS A 73 -1.91 -24.72 -10.55
N GLN A 74 -0.81 -24.07 -10.91
CA GLN A 74 0.42 -24.13 -10.11
C GLN A 74 0.21 -23.52 -8.72
N PRO A 75 0.76 -24.13 -7.66
CA PRO A 75 0.75 -23.54 -6.33
C PRO A 75 1.50 -22.20 -6.35
N ARG A 76 0.91 -21.19 -5.72
CA ARG A 76 1.55 -19.88 -5.55
C ARG A 76 2.39 -19.90 -4.29
N PHE A 77 3.61 -19.41 -4.40
CA PHE A 77 4.47 -19.14 -3.26
C PHE A 77 4.21 -17.71 -2.78
N ILE A 78 3.82 -17.56 -1.52
CA ILE A 78 3.72 -16.25 -0.86
C ILE A 78 5.07 -16.02 -0.18
N THR A 79 5.82 -15.03 -0.66
CA THR A 79 7.04 -14.59 0.02
C THR A 79 6.67 -13.50 1.01
N HIS A 80 6.72 -13.82 2.30
CA HIS A 80 6.64 -12.81 3.35
C HIS A 80 7.99 -12.09 3.46
N ARG A 81 7.96 -10.75 3.36
CA ARG A 81 9.15 -9.91 3.50
C ARG A 81 8.95 -8.97 4.67
N GLU A 82 9.61 -9.27 5.78
CA GLU A 82 9.66 -8.36 6.93
C GLU A 82 10.78 -7.33 6.72
N ARG A 83 10.55 -6.10 7.18
CA ARG A 83 11.57 -5.05 7.15
C ARG A 83 12.41 -5.19 8.41
N TYR A 84 13.70 -5.50 8.24
CA TYR A 84 14.66 -5.39 9.33
C TYR A 84 15.03 -3.92 9.51
N TYR A 85 14.49 -3.30 10.55
CA TYR A 85 14.86 -1.94 10.91
C TYR A 85 16.07 -1.98 11.86
N ASN A 86 17.28 -1.92 11.29
CA ASN A 86 18.51 -1.71 12.06
C ASN A 86 18.92 -0.23 12.10
N LEU A 87 17.92 0.66 12.05
CA LEU A 87 18.13 2.10 12.07
C LEU A 87 17.89 2.61 13.50
N PRO A 88 18.59 3.66 13.96
CA PRO A 88 18.36 4.23 15.28
C PRO A 88 16.99 4.93 15.38
N GLU A 89 16.44 5.09 16.57
CA GLU A 89 15.30 6.00 16.79
C GLU A 89 15.64 7.42 16.29
N PRO A 90 14.71 8.14 15.62
CA PRO A 90 13.29 7.83 15.37
C PRO A 90 13.00 7.12 14.03
N ILE A 91 14.02 6.64 13.32
CA ILE A 91 13.89 6.03 11.97
C ILE A 91 13.81 4.50 11.99
N ILE A 92 13.72 3.91 13.19
CA ILE A 92 13.67 2.46 13.43
C ILE A 92 12.32 1.83 13.04
N HIS A 93 11.28 2.61 12.76
CA HIS A 93 10.03 2.03 12.29
C HIS A 93 9.46 2.91 11.18
N VAL A 94 8.87 2.29 10.15
CA VAL A 94 8.03 2.99 9.19
C VAL A 94 6.58 2.62 9.50
N ASP A 95 5.72 3.62 9.74
CA ASP A 95 4.29 3.41 9.92
C ASP A 95 3.68 2.99 8.58
N TRP A 96 3.50 1.68 8.41
CA TRP A 96 2.95 1.07 7.19
C TRP A 96 1.54 1.53 6.85
N ARG A 97 0.82 2.15 7.80
CA ARG A 97 -0.50 2.74 7.55
C ARG A 97 -0.40 4.05 6.77
N SER A 98 0.79 4.66 6.72
CA SER A 98 1.07 5.81 5.87
C SER A 98 1.98 5.38 4.70
N PRO A 99 1.57 5.61 3.45
CA PRO A 99 2.39 5.26 2.29
C PRO A 99 3.63 6.14 2.13
N TYR A 100 3.81 7.15 2.98
CA TYR A 100 4.91 8.10 2.98
C TYR A 100 5.30 8.47 4.42
N ASP A 101 6.51 8.97 4.59
CA ASP A 101 7.08 9.26 5.90
C ASP A 101 7.89 10.56 5.83
N ASN A 102 7.69 11.47 6.78
CA ASN A 102 8.37 12.77 6.78
C ASN A 102 9.47 12.75 7.84
N LEU A 103 10.72 12.83 7.39
CA LEU A 103 11.88 12.96 8.28
C LEU A 103 12.39 14.40 8.21
N PHE A 104 12.40 15.07 9.35
CA PHE A 104 12.96 16.40 9.51
C PHE A 104 14.35 16.26 10.10
N ILE A 105 15.37 16.68 9.35
CA ILE A 105 16.77 16.57 9.74
C ILE A 105 17.35 17.99 9.83
N TRP A 106 18.05 18.30 10.93
CA TRP A 106 18.76 19.56 11.10
C TRP A 106 20.08 19.35 11.82
N ALA A 107 20.93 20.37 11.80
CA ALA A 107 22.18 20.37 12.55
C ALA A 107 22.22 21.58 13.48
N GLU A 108 22.74 21.38 14.69
CA GLU A 108 23.01 22.44 15.66
C GLU A 108 24.38 22.19 16.29
N GLY A 109 25.32 23.09 16.04
CA GLY A 109 26.74 22.87 16.35
C GLY A 109 27.29 21.65 15.61
N ASN A 110 27.91 20.72 16.36
CA ASN A 110 28.45 19.45 15.84
C ASN A 110 27.45 18.28 15.91
N HIS A 111 26.19 18.55 16.26
CA HIS A 111 25.17 17.51 16.41
C HIS A 111 24.20 17.53 15.22
N LYS A 112 23.85 16.34 14.74
CA LYS A 112 22.77 16.12 13.77
C LYS A 112 21.57 15.57 14.51
N TYR A 113 20.43 16.19 14.27
CA TYR A 113 19.16 15.80 14.86
C TYR A 113 18.22 15.33 13.77
N VAL A 114 17.35 14.40 14.14
CA VAL A 114 16.30 13.89 13.27
C VAL A 114 15.03 13.76 14.09
N ALA A 115 13.92 14.26 13.54
CA ALA A 115 12.58 14.07 14.08
C ALA A 115 11.69 13.50 12.97
N ARG A 116 10.75 12.66 13.38
CA ARG A 116 9.81 12.01 12.47
C ARG A 116 8.44 12.66 12.59
N GLY A 117 7.94 13.20 11.49
CA GLY A 117 6.54 13.55 11.30
C GLY A 117 5.81 12.45 10.54
N GLY A 118 4.48 12.41 10.63
CA GLY A 118 3.72 11.46 9.81
C GLY A 118 2.23 11.46 10.10
N SER A 119 1.45 10.87 9.19
CA SER A 119 -0.02 10.83 9.28
C SER A 119 -0.58 9.65 10.09
N GLY A 120 0.29 8.94 10.82
CA GLY A 120 -0.02 7.68 11.51
C GLY A 120 -0.94 7.77 12.73
N SER A 121 -1.00 8.91 13.40
CA SER A 121 -1.89 9.18 14.54
C SER A 121 -2.40 10.61 14.51
N SER A 122 -3.44 10.91 15.29
CA SER A 122 -4.02 12.26 15.32
C SER A 122 -3.01 13.32 15.74
N GLY A 123 -2.22 13.06 16.78
CA GLY A 123 -1.15 13.95 17.23
C GLY A 123 0.01 14.05 16.23
N ALA A 124 0.40 12.94 15.59
CA ALA A 124 1.45 12.97 14.58
C ALA A 124 1.07 13.82 13.35
N ARG A 125 -0.21 13.78 12.94
CA ARG A 125 -0.77 14.64 11.88
C ARG A 125 -0.70 16.13 12.22
N GLU A 126 -1.07 16.47 13.45
CA GLU A 126 -1.02 17.85 13.95
C GLU A 126 0.43 18.34 13.98
N THR A 127 1.34 17.55 14.55
CA THR A 127 2.77 17.86 14.58
C THR A 127 3.35 18.01 13.17
N ASN A 128 3.02 17.10 12.25
CA ASN A 128 3.45 17.17 10.86
C ASN A 128 3.00 18.47 10.19
N SER A 129 1.74 18.85 10.36
CA SER A 129 1.19 20.10 9.82
C SER A 129 1.91 21.34 10.38
N ARG A 130 2.20 21.36 11.70
CA ARG A 130 2.95 22.45 12.33
C ARG A 130 4.37 22.56 11.77
N PHE A 131 5.07 21.45 11.62
CA PHE A 131 6.41 21.43 11.00
C PHE A 131 6.37 21.90 9.54
N ILE A 132 5.39 21.43 8.77
CA ILE A 132 5.16 21.89 7.38
C ILE A 132 5.02 23.41 7.32
N PHE A 133 4.21 24.01 8.19
CA PHE A 133 4.03 25.47 8.21
C PHE A 133 5.29 26.22 8.67
N ALA A 134 6.00 25.70 9.67
CA ALA A 134 7.26 26.28 10.14
C ALA A 134 8.34 26.23 9.04
N LEU A 135 8.46 25.10 8.35
CA LEU A 135 9.38 24.95 7.23
C LEU A 135 8.96 25.81 6.03
N GLY A 136 7.66 25.97 5.78
CA GLY A 136 7.17 26.90 4.75
C GLY A 136 7.61 28.34 5.01
N LEU A 137 7.53 28.80 6.26
CA LEU A 137 8.08 30.11 6.66
C LEU A 137 9.60 30.19 6.47
N LEU A 138 10.32 29.13 6.83
CA LEU A 138 11.77 29.08 6.67
C LEU A 138 12.16 29.11 5.19
N ASN A 139 11.45 28.34 4.35
CA ASN A 139 11.67 28.22 2.92
C ASN A 139 11.57 29.57 2.18
N GLN A 140 10.79 30.50 2.72
CA GLN A 140 10.71 31.88 2.20
C GLN A 140 11.95 32.72 2.50
N LYS A 141 12.73 32.37 3.52
CA LYS A 141 13.97 33.07 3.92
C LYS A 141 15.21 32.36 3.39
N GLN A 142 15.20 31.04 3.42
CA GLN A 142 16.27 30.16 2.98
C GLN A 142 15.64 28.91 2.39
N LEU A 143 15.99 28.58 1.14
CA LEU A 143 15.46 27.39 0.47
C LEU A 143 15.73 26.13 1.31
N VAL A 144 14.68 25.37 1.56
CA VAL A 144 14.71 24.10 2.30
C VAL A 144 14.63 22.96 1.28
N PRO A 145 15.74 22.28 0.94
CA PRO A 145 15.67 21.19 -0.02
C PRO A 145 14.82 20.03 0.51
N SER A 146 14.14 19.33 -0.39
CA SER A 146 13.35 18.14 -0.06
C SER A 146 13.83 16.94 -0.85
N HIS A 147 13.88 15.77 -0.22
CA HIS A 147 14.37 14.55 -0.85
C HIS A 147 13.29 13.48 -0.82
N LEU A 148 13.04 12.87 -1.97
CA LEU A 148 12.06 11.81 -2.10
C LEU A 148 12.76 10.45 -2.12
N PHE A 149 12.38 9.59 -1.18
CA PHE A 149 12.80 8.20 -1.14
C PHE A 149 11.61 7.24 -1.24
N LEU A 150 11.80 6.08 -1.87
CA LEU A 150 10.80 5.01 -1.90
C LEU A 150 11.43 3.64 -1.72
N TYR A 151 10.76 2.80 -0.94
CA TYR A 151 11.09 1.38 -0.84
C TYR A 151 10.52 0.60 -2.04
N ASP A 152 11.34 -0.24 -2.66
CA ASP A 152 10.86 -1.18 -3.66
C ASP A 152 10.24 -2.44 -3.03
N LYS A 153 9.75 -3.35 -3.88
CA LYS A 153 9.15 -4.63 -3.46
C LYS A 153 10.12 -5.52 -2.67
N THR A 154 11.44 -5.29 -2.77
CA THR A 154 12.51 -6.02 -2.07
C THR A 154 13.00 -5.32 -0.80
N ASN A 155 12.28 -4.30 -0.32
CA ASN A 155 12.67 -3.48 0.84
C ASN A 155 13.99 -2.71 0.66
N LYS A 156 14.41 -2.44 -0.58
CA LYS A 156 15.53 -1.53 -0.84
C LYS A 156 15.02 -0.10 -0.91
N LEU A 157 15.63 0.81 -0.15
CA LEU A 157 15.35 2.24 -0.20
C LEU A 157 16.06 2.88 -1.39
N HIS A 158 15.33 3.60 -2.23
CA HIS A 158 15.86 4.32 -3.38
C HIS A 158 15.61 5.81 -3.21
N GLN A 159 16.62 6.64 -3.46
CA GLN A 159 16.42 8.07 -3.63
C GLN A 159 15.92 8.34 -5.04
N LEU A 160 14.73 8.90 -5.17
CA LEU A 160 14.09 9.15 -6.47
C LEU A 160 14.37 10.54 -6.98
N HIS A 161 14.36 11.54 -6.10
CA HIS A 161 14.51 12.92 -6.51
C HIS A 161 14.97 13.81 -5.36
N SER A 162 15.54 14.96 -5.74
CA SER A 162 15.88 16.05 -4.83
C SER A 162 15.28 17.33 -5.39
N PHE A 163 14.44 17.98 -4.60
CA PHE A 163 13.84 19.26 -4.89
C PHE A 163 14.69 20.36 -4.24
N PRO A 164 14.97 21.46 -4.95
CA PRO A 164 15.77 22.57 -4.40
C PRO A 164 15.00 23.42 -3.37
N THR A 165 13.70 23.21 -3.25
CA THR A 165 12.79 23.94 -2.36
C THR A 165 11.94 22.95 -1.58
N LEU A 166 11.21 23.46 -0.58
CA LEU A 166 10.34 22.64 0.24
C LEU A 166 9.24 22.06 -0.64
N THR A 167 9.14 20.74 -0.69
CA THR A 167 8.16 20.00 -1.50
C THR A 167 7.33 19.11 -0.60
N ILE A 168 6.01 19.30 -0.61
CA ILE A 168 5.10 18.69 0.37
C ILE A 168 3.92 18.00 -0.34
N PRO A 169 3.54 16.78 0.09
CA PRO A 169 2.24 16.20 -0.22
C PRO A 169 1.10 17.14 0.14
N LYS A 170 0.22 17.49 -0.81
CA LYS A 170 -0.85 18.47 -0.50
C LYS A 170 -1.80 18.00 0.61
N TYR A 171 -2.09 16.70 0.68
CA TYR A 171 -2.97 16.13 1.71
C TYR A 171 -2.35 16.08 3.11
N ASP A 172 -1.06 16.41 3.26
CA ASP A 172 -0.39 16.50 4.56
C ASP A 172 -0.58 17.87 5.24
N ILE A 173 -1.15 18.83 4.51
CA ILE A 173 -1.37 20.19 4.99
C ILE A 173 -2.66 20.23 5.81
N GLY A 174 -2.58 20.75 7.02
CA GLY A 174 -3.76 21.08 7.83
C GLY A 174 -4.41 19.89 8.52
N ALA A 175 -3.82 18.70 8.44
CA ALA A 175 -4.32 17.51 9.13
C ALA A 175 -4.25 17.72 10.65
N ASN A 176 -5.41 17.88 11.30
CA ASN A 176 -5.56 18.16 12.73
C ASN A 176 -4.89 19.46 13.23
N TYR A 177 -4.44 20.33 12.32
CA TYR A 177 -3.94 21.67 12.64
C TYR A 177 -4.44 22.66 11.57
N HIS A 178 -5.66 23.14 11.74
CA HIS A 178 -6.30 23.97 10.73
C HIS A 178 -5.88 25.44 10.84
N LEU A 179 -5.50 26.04 9.72
CA LEU A 179 -5.32 27.47 9.56
C LEU A 179 -6.31 27.96 8.51
N ASP A 180 -6.73 29.23 8.60
CA ASP A 180 -7.52 29.82 7.53
C ASP A 180 -6.71 29.85 6.21
N SER A 181 -7.41 29.81 5.09
CA SER A 181 -6.80 29.68 3.76
C SER A 181 -5.85 30.82 3.41
N ILE A 182 -6.05 32.01 3.97
CA ILE A 182 -5.17 33.17 3.75
C ILE A 182 -3.85 32.96 4.49
N ARG A 183 -3.92 32.56 5.77
CA ARG A 183 -2.72 32.22 6.55
C ARG A 183 -1.99 31.05 5.92
N GLU A 184 -2.67 29.97 5.56
CA GLU A 184 -2.05 28.81 4.91
C GLU A 184 -1.25 29.21 3.66
N LYS A 185 -1.89 29.92 2.72
CA LYS A 185 -1.23 30.40 1.49
C LYS A 185 -0.03 31.29 1.79
N ARG A 186 -0.11 32.13 2.81
CA ARG A 186 1.00 33.00 3.22
C ARG A 186 2.16 32.19 3.79
N LEU A 187 1.90 31.20 4.63
CA LEU A 187 2.94 30.37 5.25
C LEU A 187 3.61 29.42 4.25
N LEU A 188 2.85 28.94 3.26
CA LEU A 188 3.36 28.01 2.23
C LEU A 188 3.83 28.70 0.95
N LYS A 189 3.95 30.04 0.94
CA LYS A 189 4.45 30.77 -0.23
C LYS A 189 5.84 30.25 -0.62
N GLY A 190 6.02 29.89 -1.90
CA GLY A 190 7.28 29.36 -2.42
C GLY A 190 7.52 27.87 -2.14
N THR A 191 6.59 27.19 -1.47
CA THR A 191 6.59 25.73 -1.28
C THR A 191 5.99 25.06 -2.52
N GLN A 192 6.62 23.99 -2.99
CA GLN A 192 6.08 23.16 -4.06
C GLN A 192 5.09 22.14 -3.48
N LEU A 193 3.89 22.07 -4.04
CA LEU A 193 2.87 21.10 -3.63
C LEU A 193 2.75 19.99 -4.66
N ILE A 194 2.75 18.74 -4.18
CA ILE A 194 2.63 17.55 -5.04
C ILE A 194 1.41 16.72 -4.65
N TRP A 195 0.82 16.07 -5.66
CA TRP A 195 -0.34 15.20 -5.52
C TRP A 195 0.07 13.76 -5.80
N TRP A 196 0.06 12.92 -4.76
CA TRP A 196 0.56 11.54 -4.88
C TRP A 196 -0.42 10.56 -5.50
N GLU A 197 -1.68 10.96 -5.65
CA GLU A 197 -2.72 10.15 -6.30
C GLU A 197 -2.35 9.85 -7.77
N SER A 198 -1.49 10.68 -8.38
CA SER A 198 -0.87 10.44 -9.69
C SER A 198 0.40 9.58 -9.57
N PHE A 199 0.25 8.33 -9.14
CA PHE A 199 1.37 7.37 -9.09
C PHE A 199 2.07 7.19 -10.46
N ALA A 200 1.39 7.54 -11.56
CA ALA A 200 1.92 7.53 -12.91
C ALA A 200 3.02 8.60 -13.15
N GLU A 201 2.91 9.80 -12.56
CA GLU A 201 3.96 10.82 -12.66
C GLU A 201 5.19 10.43 -11.84
N LEU A 202 4.99 9.84 -10.67
CA LEU A 202 6.09 9.29 -9.86
C LEU A 202 6.82 8.15 -10.58
N LYS A 203 6.10 7.27 -11.28
CA LYS A 203 6.71 6.23 -12.12
C LYS A 203 7.57 6.81 -13.26
N ARG A 204 7.27 8.00 -13.78
CA ARG A 204 8.13 8.64 -14.79
C ARG A 204 9.47 9.08 -14.19
N LEU A 205 9.48 9.55 -12.95
CA LEU A 205 10.71 9.87 -12.20
C LEU A 205 11.55 8.60 -11.89
N PHE A 206 10.91 7.44 -11.77
CA PHE A 206 11.59 6.13 -11.67
C PHE A 206 12.32 5.73 -12.96
N VAL A 207 11.75 6.00 -14.13
CA VAL A 207 12.34 5.55 -15.41
C VAL A 207 13.56 6.40 -15.79
N SER A 208 13.60 7.68 -15.40
CA SER A 208 14.74 8.56 -15.69
C SER A 208 15.98 8.26 -14.86
N THR A 209 15.87 7.52 -13.76
CA THR A 209 16.98 7.19 -12.85
C THR A 209 17.59 5.81 -13.08
N VAL A 210 17.02 4.98 -13.97
CA VAL A 210 17.58 3.66 -14.35
C VAL A 210 18.58 3.76 -15.52
N ASN A 211 18.79 4.96 -16.09
CA ASN A 211 19.72 5.21 -17.19
C ASN A 211 20.97 6.02 -16.77
N ILE A 212 21.43 5.91 -15.52
CA ILE A 212 22.76 6.38 -15.09
C ILE A 212 23.48 5.23 -14.38
#